data_AF-A0A829GBF5-F1
#
_entry.id   AF-A0A829GBF5-F1
#
_cell.length_a   1.000
_cell.length_b   1.000
_cell.length_c   1.000
_cell.angle_alpha   90.00
_cell.angle_beta   90.00
_cell.angle_gamma   90.00
#
_symmetry.space_group_name_H-M   'P 1'
#
loop_
_entity.id
_entity.type
_entity.pdbx_description
1 polymer ?
#
loop_
_entity_poly.entity_id
_entity_poly.type
_entity_poly.pdbx_seq_one_letter_code
_entity_poly.pdbx_strand_id
1 'polypeptide(L)'
;MKFDKLVSGKNLSETEQEVLHYMVANIDRVLDMGVRGVAKANFTSATTVMRLAHKMGYRGFVELQYKLMTMLRHDSMRTAASDQQDQLLTAMTSHNDLSTIKTVAQRIAAVEDRYLYVYAAGFSGVIGNYMFKKFQILPQFTIQVQ
;
A
#
# COMPACT_ATOMS: atom_id res chain seq x y z
N MET A 1 3.06 -4.01 -13.90
CA MET A 1 4.12 -3.07 -14.31
C MET A 1 4.45 -3.26 -15.79
N LYS A 2 4.31 -2.25 -16.66
CA LYS A 2 4.74 -2.38 -18.07
C LYS A 2 6.26 -2.16 -18.11
N PHE A 3 7.02 -3.22 -18.39
CA PHE A 3 8.48 -3.21 -18.57
C PHE A 3 8.95 -2.03 -19.44
N ASP A 4 8.15 -1.66 -20.44
CA ASP A 4 8.34 -0.50 -21.31
C ASP A 4 8.53 0.83 -20.58
N LYS A 5 7.85 1.05 -19.45
CA LYS A 5 8.04 2.27 -18.64
C LYS A 5 9.37 2.28 -17.91
N LEU A 6 9.88 1.10 -17.53
CA LEU A 6 11.16 0.97 -16.83
C LEU A 6 12.35 1.22 -17.77
N VAL A 7 12.18 0.86 -19.05
CA VAL A 7 13.19 0.99 -20.11
C VAL A 7 13.02 2.29 -20.91
N SER A 8 11.89 2.99 -20.78
CA SER A 8 11.60 4.23 -21.52
C SER A 8 12.71 5.28 -21.35
N GLY A 9 13.28 5.73 -22.46
CA GLY A 9 14.37 6.71 -22.48
C GLY A 9 15.77 6.13 -22.18
N LYS A 10 15.90 4.81 -22.02
CA LYS A 10 17.18 4.13 -21.85
C LYS A 10 17.56 3.40 -23.15
N ASN A 11 18.65 3.81 -23.78
CA ASN A 11 19.21 3.16 -24.98
C ASN A 11 19.91 1.83 -24.64
N LEU A 12 19.12 0.85 -24.20
CA LEU A 12 19.58 -0.51 -23.90
C LEU A 12 19.72 -1.31 -25.19
N SER A 13 20.81 -2.06 -25.33
CA SER A 13 20.93 -3.06 -26.40
C SER A 13 20.01 -4.25 -26.12
N GLU A 14 19.76 -5.08 -27.12
CA GLU A 14 18.95 -6.30 -26.99
C GLU A 14 19.45 -7.20 -25.84
N THR A 15 20.75 -7.48 -25.78
CA THR A 15 21.37 -8.24 -24.67
C THR A 15 21.18 -7.58 -23.30
N GLU A 16 21.17 -6.25 -23.22
CA GLU A 16 20.96 -5.53 -21.95
C GLU A 16 19.50 -5.61 -21.51
N GLN A 17 18.56 -5.62 -22.47
CA GLN A 17 17.14 -5.85 -22.19
C GLN A 17 16.88 -7.28 -21.73
N GLU A 18 17.51 -8.28 -22.35
CA GLU A 18 17.43 -9.69 -21.92
C GLU A 18 17.93 -9.88 -20.49
N VAL A 19 19.11 -9.32 -20.17
CA VAL A 19 19.67 -9.34 -18.82
C VAL A 19 18.71 -8.69 -17.82
N LEU A 20 18.15 -7.53 -18.15
CA LEU A 20 17.20 -6.83 -17.27
C LEU A 20 15.93 -7.66 -17.05
N HIS A 21 15.40 -8.28 -18.10
CA HIS A 21 14.23 -9.14 -18.03
C HIS A 21 14.51 -10.37 -17.14
N TYR A 22 15.67 -11.00 -17.31
CA TYR A 22 16.12 -12.10 -16.46
C TYR A 22 16.21 -11.69 -14.98
N MET A 23 16.79 -10.51 -14.70
CA MET A 23 16.92 -9.99 -13.34
C MET A 23 15.54 -9.76 -12.69
N VAL A 24 14.58 -9.21 -13.42
CA VAL A 24 13.21 -9.00 -12.90
C VAL A 24 12.50 -10.33 -12.65
N ALA A 25 12.62 -11.28 -13.57
CA ALA A 25 11.98 -12.60 -13.46
C ALA A 25 12.55 -13.46 -12.30
N ASN A 26 13.79 -13.20 -11.87
CA ASN A 26 14.49 -13.97 -10.85
C ASN A 26 14.93 -13.11 -9.65
N ILE A 27 14.21 -12.02 -9.36
CA ILE A 27 14.68 -10.94 -8.48
C ILE A 27 15.16 -11.41 -7.09
N ASP A 28 14.55 -12.47 -6.55
CA ASP A 28 14.87 -13.05 -5.24
C ASP A 28 16.21 -13.79 -5.21
N ARG A 29 16.73 -14.24 -6.36
CA ARG A 29 17.97 -15.04 -6.48
C ARG A 29 19.13 -14.27 -7.09
N VAL A 30 18.86 -13.15 -7.76
CA VAL A 30 19.85 -12.35 -8.50
C VAL A 30 21.00 -11.89 -7.61
N LEU A 31 20.71 -11.47 -6.37
CA LEU A 31 21.74 -11.02 -5.45
C LEU A 31 22.69 -12.17 -5.06
N ASP A 32 22.14 -13.35 -4.77
CA ASP A 32 22.90 -14.55 -4.39
C ASP A 32 23.77 -15.07 -5.55
N MET A 33 23.25 -14.99 -6.78
CA MET A 33 24.02 -15.33 -7.99
C MET A 33 25.20 -14.37 -8.23
N GLY A 34 25.07 -13.13 -7.78
CA GLY A 34 26.01 -12.05 -8.03
C GLY A 34 26.12 -11.69 -9.53
N VAL A 35 26.87 -10.62 -9.81
CA VAL A 35 27.01 -10.08 -11.17
C VAL A 35 27.55 -11.10 -12.18
N ARG A 36 28.45 -12.00 -11.75
CA ARG A 36 29.03 -13.05 -12.61
C ARG A 36 28.04 -14.18 -12.89
N GLY A 37 27.22 -14.57 -11.91
CA GLY A 37 26.20 -15.59 -12.10
C GLY A 37 25.11 -15.13 -13.05
N VAL A 38 24.66 -13.88 -12.91
CA VAL A 38 23.70 -13.26 -13.84
C VAL A 38 24.28 -13.15 -15.25
N ALA A 39 25.54 -12.75 -15.38
CA ALA A 39 26.22 -12.70 -16.67
C ALA A 39 26.27 -14.08 -17.35
N LYS A 40 26.64 -15.12 -16.59
CA LYS A 40 26.68 -16.51 -17.08
C LYS A 40 25.31 -17.01 -17.52
N ALA A 41 24.26 -16.69 -16.77
CA ALA A 41 22.88 -17.10 -17.09
C ALA A 41 22.33 -16.44 -18.38
N ASN A 42 22.88 -15.29 -18.76
CA ASN A 42 22.47 -14.53 -19.95
C ASN A 42 23.55 -14.57 -21.06
N PHE A 43 24.45 -15.56 -21.03
CA PHE A 43 25.52 -15.73 -22.02
C PHE A 43 26.32 -14.44 -22.31
N THR A 44 26.57 -13.64 -21.27
CA THR A 44 27.23 -12.34 -21.39
C THR A 44 28.36 -12.17 -20.37
N SER A 45 28.99 -10.99 -20.39
CA SER A 45 30.08 -10.64 -19.47
C SER A 45 29.57 -9.85 -18.25
N ALA A 46 30.29 -9.91 -17.13
CA ALA A 46 30.01 -9.05 -15.98
C ALA A 46 30.07 -7.55 -16.34
N THR A 47 30.93 -7.18 -17.30
CA THR A 47 31.03 -5.82 -17.84
C THR A 47 29.73 -5.40 -18.53
N THR A 48 29.04 -6.30 -19.24
CA THR A 48 27.74 -6.01 -19.84
C THR A 48 26.69 -5.71 -18.77
N VAL A 49 26.63 -6.52 -17.72
CA VAL A 49 25.68 -6.33 -16.60
C VAL A 49 25.97 -5.01 -15.86
N MET A 50 27.24 -4.67 -15.66
CA MET A 50 27.64 -3.38 -15.08
C MET A 50 27.27 -2.20 -15.96
N ARG A 51 27.48 -2.32 -17.29
CA ARG A 51 27.09 -1.28 -18.26
C ARG A 51 25.58 -1.06 -18.27
N LEU A 52 24.79 -2.13 -18.20
CA LEU A 52 23.34 -2.05 -18.01
C LEU A 52 23.00 -1.23 -16.75
N ALA A 53 23.60 -1.55 -15.60
CA ALA A 53 23.34 -0.82 -14.36
C ALA A 53 23.63 0.68 -14.51
N HIS A 54 24.74 1.04 -15.16
CA HIS A 54 25.08 2.44 -15.43
C HIS A 54 24.12 3.12 -16.40
N LYS A 55 23.72 2.46 -17.50
CA LYS A 55 22.71 3.01 -18.43
C LYS A 55 21.37 3.25 -17.73
N MET A 56 21.00 2.33 -16.84
CA MET A 56 19.79 2.47 -16.00
C MET A 56 19.91 3.62 -14.98
N GLY A 57 21.11 4.15 -14.74
CA GLY A 57 21.35 5.30 -13.85
C GLY A 57 21.82 4.91 -12.45
N TYR A 58 22.30 3.68 -12.26
CA TYR A 58 22.78 3.17 -10.98
C TYR A 58 24.31 3.06 -10.97
N ARG A 59 24.91 3.10 -9.78
CA ARG A 59 26.36 2.99 -9.59
C ARG A 59 26.90 1.59 -9.85
N GLY A 60 26.04 0.57 -9.85
CA GLY A 60 26.45 -0.78 -10.17
C GLY A 60 25.34 -1.81 -9.97
N PHE A 61 25.70 -3.08 -10.15
CA PHE A 61 24.79 -4.22 -10.12
C PHE A 61 23.94 -4.30 -8.84
N VAL A 62 24.58 -4.17 -7.67
CA VAL A 62 23.89 -4.32 -6.37
C VAL A 62 22.83 -3.23 -6.18
N GLU A 63 23.14 -1.98 -6.53
CA GLU A 63 22.19 -0.88 -6.42
C GLU A 63 21.01 -1.04 -7.38
N LEU A 64 21.27 -1.45 -8.63
CA LEU A 64 20.22 -1.79 -9.59
C LEU A 64 19.30 -2.89 -9.04
N GLN A 65 19.86 -4.01 -8.56
CA GLN A 65 19.09 -5.14 -8.02
C GLN A 65 18.22 -4.70 -6.83
N TYR A 66 18.79 -3.95 -5.89
CA TYR A 66 18.05 -3.46 -4.73
C TYR A 66 16.85 -2.59 -5.15
N LYS A 67 17.08 -1.66 -6.09
CA LYS A 67 16.00 -0.80 -6.59
C LYS A 67 14.92 -1.59 -7.32
N LEU A 68 15.28 -2.55 -8.18
CA LEU A 68 14.30 -3.44 -8.82
C LEU A 68 13.47 -4.21 -7.79
N MET A 69 14.11 -4.80 -6.78
CA MET A 69 13.44 -5.54 -5.71
C MET A 69 12.45 -4.66 -4.93
N THR A 70 12.87 -3.46 -4.53
CA THR A 70 11.99 -2.52 -3.81
C THR A 70 10.80 -2.06 -4.67
N MET A 71 11.01 -1.81 -5.97
CA MET A 71 9.92 -1.44 -6.88
C MET A 71 8.91 -2.57 -7.04
N LEU A 72 9.36 -3.81 -7.25
CA LEU A 72 8.48 -4.98 -7.40
C LEU A 72 7.69 -5.26 -6.12
N ARG A 73 8.34 -5.15 -4.96
CA ARG A 73 7.67 -5.29 -3.65
C ARG A 73 6.68 -4.16 -3.37
N HIS A 74 6.99 -2.94 -3.79
CA HIS A 74 6.07 -1.81 -3.61
C HIS A 74 4.86 -1.92 -4.56
N ASP A 75 5.04 -2.43 -5.78
CA ASP A 75 3.91 -2.69 -6.69
C ASP A 75 3.02 -3.82 -6.14
N SER A 76 3.60 -4.89 -5.57
CA SER A 76 2.81 -5.94 -4.90
C SER A 76 2.15 -5.46 -3.60
N MET A 77 2.79 -4.56 -2.84
CA MET A 77 2.16 -3.92 -1.67
C MET A 77 1.06 -2.93 -2.07
N ARG A 78 1.10 -2.30 -3.25
CA ARG A 78 0.02 -1.39 -3.71
C ARG A 78 -1.22 -2.14 -4.15
N THR A 79 -1.07 -3.28 -4.84
CA THR A 79 -2.19 -4.19 -5.11
C THR A 79 -2.69 -4.86 -3.83
N ALA A 80 -1.80 -5.24 -2.91
CA ALA A 80 -2.22 -5.76 -1.62
C ALA A 80 -2.86 -4.68 -0.72
N ALA A 81 -2.46 -3.41 -0.80
CA ALA A 81 -2.99 -2.34 0.04
C ALA A 81 -4.43 -1.93 -0.34
N SER A 82 -4.81 -1.98 -1.63
CA SER A 82 -6.21 -1.82 -2.01
C SER A 82 -7.06 -2.97 -1.45
N ASP A 83 -6.57 -4.21 -1.59
CA ASP A 83 -7.29 -5.39 -1.12
C ASP A 83 -7.32 -5.49 0.41
N GLN A 84 -6.25 -5.05 1.09
CA GLN A 84 -6.18 -5.02 2.56
C GLN A 84 -7.02 -3.90 3.15
N GLN A 85 -7.13 -2.74 2.50
CA GLN A 85 -7.99 -1.67 2.99
C GLN A 85 -9.47 -2.05 2.89
N ASP A 86 -9.85 -2.73 1.80
CA ASP A 86 -11.18 -3.29 1.64
C ASP A 86 -11.43 -4.47 2.59
N GLN A 87 -10.45 -5.34 2.82
CA GLN A 87 -10.57 -6.42 3.82
C GLN A 87 -10.63 -5.91 5.26
N LEU A 88 -9.89 -4.85 5.60
CA LEU A 88 -9.91 -4.25 6.93
C LEU A 88 -11.24 -3.52 7.17
N LEU A 89 -11.73 -2.79 6.17
CA LEU A 89 -13.06 -2.18 6.22
C LEU A 89 -14.15 -3.26 6.33
N THR A 90 -14.04 -4.33 5.53
CA THR A 90 -14.96 -5.48 5.57
C THR A 90 -14.89 -6.18 6.92
N ALA A 91 -13.72 -6.40 7.50
CA ALA A 91 -13.57 -6.99 8.83
C ALA A 91 -14.17 -6.09 9.92
N MET A 92 -13.94 -4.77 9.87
CA MET A 92 -14.49 -3.79 10.81
C MET A 92 -16.03 -3.62 10.71
N THR A 93 -16.59 -3.80 9.51
CA THR A 93 -18.04 -3.67 9.27
C THR A 93 -18.78 -5.00 9.28
N SER A 94 -18.10 -6.14 9.10
CA SER A 94 -18.71 -7.49 9.09
C SER A 94 -19.42 -7.86 10.39
N HIS A 95 -18.97 -7.29 11.51
CA HIS A 95 -19.56 -7.51 12.83
C HIS A 95 -20.64 -6.48 13.19
N ASN A 96 -20.77 -5.42 12.38
CA ASN A 96 -21.76 -4.37 12.57
C ASN A 96 -22.85 -4.53 11.50
N ASP A 97 -23.83 -5.39 11.78
CA ASP A 97 -24.99 -5.52 10.92
C ASP A 97 -25.69 -4.16 10.79
N LEU A 98 -25.99 -3.76 9.56
CA LEU A 98 -26.72 -2.53 9.24
C LEU A 98 -28.06 -2.47 9.99
N SER A 99 -28.67 -3.62 10.25
CA SER A 99 -29.88 -3.70 11.07
C SER A 99 -29.65 -3.17 12.49
N THR A 100 -28.53 -3.54 13.12
CA THR A 100 -28.16 -3.13 14.48
C THR A 100 -27.87 -1.63 14.51
N ILE A 101 -27.12 -1.11 13.53
CA ILE A 101 -26.85 0.32 13.41
C ILE A 101 -28.16 1.11 13.28
N LYS A 102 -29.09 0.64 12.43
CA LYS A 102 -30.41 1.28 12.26
C LYS A 102 -31.23 1.25 13.54
N THR A 103 -31.26 0.13 14.25
CA THR A 103 -31.98 0.01 15.53
C THR A 103 -31.42 0.97 16.58
N VAL A 104 -30.09 1.10 16.70
CA VAL A 104 -29.45 2.06 17.61
C VAL A 104 -29.79 3.49 17.21
N ALA A 105 -29.69 3.83 15.92
CA ALA A 105 -30.03 5.16 15.42
C ALA A 105 -31.49 5.54 15.69
N GLN A 106 -32.42 4.61 15.48
CA GLN A 106 -33.85 4.80 15.80
C GLN A 106 -34.08 5.02 17.29
N ARG A 107 -33.41 4.24 18.15
CA ARG A 107 -33.51 4.41 19.60
C ARG A 107 -32.98 5.77 20.04
N ILE A 108 -31.87 6.22 19.46
CA ILE A 108 -31.31 7.56 19.73
C ILE A 108 -32.28 8.64 19.23
N ALA A 109 -32.83 8.51 18.02
CA ALA A 109 -33.78 9.48 17.46
C ALA A 109 -35.11 9.58 18.23
N ALA A 110 -35.55 8.50 18.87
CA ALA A 110 -36.74 8.48 19.71
C ALA A 110 -36.53 9.08 21.11
N VAL A 111 -35.33 9.53 21.44
CA VAL A 111 -35.05 10.23 22.69
C VAL A 111 -35.53 11.67 22.58
N GLU A 112 -36.73 11.94 23.09
CA GLU A 112 -37.26 13.29 23.29
C GLU A 112 -37.05 13.74 24.74
N ASP A 113 -36.75 15.02 24.94
CA ASP A 113 -36.60 15.68 26.25
C ASP A 113 -35.60 15.01 27.23
N ARG A 114 -34.58 14.31 26.72
CA ARG A 114 -33.50 13.72 27.52
C ARG A 114 -32.12 13.98 26.92
N TYR A 115 -31.11 13.91 27.77
CA TYR A 115 -29.71 14.13 27.38
C TYR A 115 -29.09 12.88 26.79
N LEU A 116 -28.39 13.04 25.66
CA LEU A 116 -27.48 12.03 25.10
C LEU A 116 -26.08 12.26 25.66
N TYR A 117 -25.55 11.28 26.40
CA TYR A 117 -24.17 11.32 26.89
C TYR A 117 -23.25 10.51 25.99
N VAL A 118 -22.15 11.12 25.55
CA VAL A 118 -21.10 10.44 24.78
C VAL A 118 -19.86 10.33 25.65
N TYR A 119 -19.57 9.13 26.16
CA TYR A 119 -18.38 8.87 26.97
C TYR A 119 -17.25 8.29 26.12
N ALA A 120 -16.08 8.91 26.18
CA ALA A 120 -14.90 8.47 25.44
C ALA A 120 -13.60 8.86 26.15
N ALA A 121 -12.61 7.98 26.14
CA ALA A 121 -11.30 8.20 26.75
C ALA A 121 -10.15 7.74 25.84
N GLY A 122 -8.98 8.38 26.00
CA GLY A 122 -7.79 8.08 25.19
C GLY A 122 -8.05 8.26 23.69
N PHE A 123 -7.69 7.27 22.87
CA PHE A 123 -7.86 7.31 21.42
C PHE A 123 -9.32 7.46 20.96
N SER A 124 -10.29 6.98 21.75
CA SER A 124 -11.71 7.12 21.43
C SER A 124 -12.22 8.56 21.59
N GLY A 125 -11.49 9.42 22.32
CA GLY A 125 -11.89 10.81 22.58
C GLY A 125 -12.06 11.64 21.31
N VAL A 126 -11.21 11.41 20.29
CA VAL A 126 -11.32 12.09 18.99
C VAL A 126 -12.64 11.74 18.30
N ILE A 127 -13.01 10.46 18.31
CA ILE A 127 -14.25 9.96 17.70
C ILE A 127 -15.46 10.43 18.51
N GLY A 128 -15.41 10.34 19.84
CA GLY A 128 -16.47 10.80 20.72
C GLY A 128 -16.79 12.29 20.53
N ASN A 129 -15.75 13.14 20.47
CA ASN A 129 -15.92 14.57 20.21
C ASN A 129 -16.49 14.84 18.81
N TYR A 130 -16.08 14.07 17.81
CA TYR A 130 -16.66 14.17 16.47
C TYR A 130 -18.15 13.82 16.46
N MET A 131 -18.54 12.72 17.13
CA MET A 131 -19.94 12.33 17.26
C MET A 131 -20.76 13.39 18.00
N PHE A 132 -20.24 13.91 19.12
CA PHE A 132 -20.86 15.00 19.87
C PHE A 132 -21.18 16.20 18.99
N LYS A 133 -20.20 16.71 18.23
CA LYS A 133 -20.39 17.83 17.29
C LYS A 133 -21.42 17.52 16.21
N LYS A 134 -21.44 16.28 15.70
CA LYS A 134 -22.42 15.87 14.68
C LYS A 134 -23.84 15.83 15.23
N PHE A 135 -24.02 15.32 16.44
CA PHE A 135 -25.34 15.27 17.07
C PHE A 135 -25.86 16.67 17.43
N GLN A 136 -24.99 17.64 17.75
CA GLN A 136 -25.39 19.03 18.01
C GLN A 136 -26.00 19.74 16.79
N ILE A 137 -25.62 19.32 15.57
CA ILE A 137 -26.16 19.89 14.33
C ILE A 137 -27.58 19.35 14.06
N LEU A 138 -27.96 18.23 14.67
CA LEU A 138 -29.29 17.67 14.52
C LEU A 138 -30.26 18.41 15.47
N PRO A 139 -31.40 18.92 14.97
CA PRO A 139 -32.31 19.79 15.73
C PRO A 139 -33.01 19.12 16.91
N GLN A 140 -32.81 17.81 17.11
CA GLN A 140 -33.54 16.97 18.05
C GLN A 140 -32.78 16.65 19.36
N PHE A 141 -31.55 17.15 19.57
CA PHE A 141 -30.75 16.77 20.75
C PHE A 141 -30.20 17.97 21.55
N THR A 142 -30.34 17.89 22.88
CA THR A 142 -29.58 18.71 23.84
C THR A 142 -28.45 17.86 24.42
N ILE A 143 -27.19 18.31 24.31
CA ILE A 143 -26.01 17.44 24.56
C ILE A 143 -25.02 18.14 25.50
N GLN A 144 -24.51 17.40 26.49
CA GLN A 144 -23.44 17.84 27.42
C GLN A 144 -22.22 16.90 27.35
N VAL A 145 -21.03 17.44 27.63
CA VAL A 145 -19.75 16.70 27.65
C VAL A 145 -19.28 16.50 29.09
N GLN A 146 -18.84 15.30 29.42
CA GLN A 146 -17.99 15.00 30.57
C GLN A 146 -16.79 14.16 30.15
#